data_AF-A0A837PF65-F1
#
_entry.id   AF-A0A837PF65-F1
#
_cell.length_a   1.000
_cell.length_b   1.000
_cell.length_c   1.000
_cell.angle_alpha   90.00
_cell.angle_beta   90.00
_cell.angle_gamma   90.00
#
_symmetry.space_group_name_H-M   'P 1'
#
loop_
_entity.id
_entity.type
_entity.pdbx_description
1 polymer ?
#
loop_
_entity_poly.entity_id
_entity_poly.type
_entity_poly.pdbx_seq_one_letter_code
_entity_poly.pdbx_strand_id
1 'polypeptide(L)'
;MSFLDRLKGMLQALNSTEAATSATEAPRSIAAQTAAAPTVNQTEALVLVHHLDQDGNELQAADMIAGTIGEEIHLPAVSITGYHLVHIEGLTRWFTTPQASITLTYERQAGQPVWMYAYDIDRRELIGRPTMYRGKLGTPYEVSAPTVAGFKLLRSVGDVTGEYTTTSKTVLFFYRNQNWQQTDLSTGFVQVNKLTAVYPYPGATTTNYLTKLQPGSTYKTYMRVRLVTHETWYAIGDDQWIPETHLQLTTGDTLLLKLPAGYRVQNKRPVRQTGVVSFVPGKQVHTYIEPYGRYLTTVTHGDTVNLIERMADDNGVVWYRLQDQGYLPGRYLTKLDPPFA
;
A
#
# COMPACT_ATOMS: atom_id res chain seq x y z
N MET A 1 3.87 -39.80 -20.74
CA MET A 1 4.76 -38.84 -21.41
C MET A 1 6.01 -38.72 -20.57
N SER A 2 7.16 -39.09 -21.15
CA SER A 2 8.42 -39.20 -20.42
C SER A 2 8.92 -37.82 -20.00
N PHE A 3 9.59 -37.72 -18.85
CA PHE A 3 10.27 -36.49 -18.40
C PHE A 3 11.26 -35.96 -19.45
N LEU A 4 11.83 -36.83 -20.30
CA LEU A 4 12.64 -36.42 -21.46
C LEU A 4 11.81 -35.69 -22.54
N ASP A 5 10.53 -36.00 -22.70
CA ASP A 5 9.62 -35.25 -23.59
C ASP A 5 9.29 -33.85 -23.01
N ARG A 6 9.17 -33.75 -21.68
CA ARG A 6 8.98 -32.46 -20.98
C ARG A 6 10.25 -31.60 -20.99
N LEU A 7 11.43 -32.22 -20.84
CA LEU A 7 12.72 -31.53 -20.95
C LEU A 7 12.98 -31.06 -22.39
N LYS A 8 12.57 -31.84 -23.40
CA LYS A 8 12.56 -31.41 -24.82
C LYS A 8 11.66 -30.21 -25.05
N GLY A 9 10.46 -30.20 -24.45
CA GLY A 9 9.53 -29.06 -24.53
C GLY A 9 10.06 -27.80 -23.84
N MET A 10 10.71 -27.94 -22.68
CA MET A 10 11.33 -26.82 -21.95
C MET A 10 12.59 -26.27 -22.66
N LEU A 11 13.37 -27.13 -23.33
CA LEU A 11 14.51 -26.71 -24.16
C LEU A 11 14.07 -26.07 -25.50
N GLN A 12 12.92 -26.43 -26.05
CA GLN A 12 12.33 -25.76 -27.23
C GLN A 12 11.78 -24.36 -26.91
N ALA A 13 11.27 -24.14 -25.70
CA ALA A 13 10.83 -22.83 -25.24
C ALA A 13 11.99 -21.82 -25.11
N LEU A 14 13.24 -22.30 -24.93
CA LEU A 14 14.45 -21.47 -24.92
C LEU A 14 14.97 -21.12 -26.34
N ASN A 15 14.44 -21.75 -27.40
CA ASN A 15 14.84 -21.54 -28.80
C ASN A 15 13.78 -20.78 -29.63
N SER A 16 12.70 -20.30 -29.02
CA SER A 16 11.73 -19.44 -29.69
C SER A 16 12.23 -18.00 -29.64
N THR A 17 12.88 -17.56 -30.71
CA THR A 17 13.29 -16.18 -30.93
C THR A 17 12.06 -15.27 -31.03
N GLU A 18 11.81 -14.48 -29.98
CA GLU A 18 11.17 -13.17 -30.14
C GLU A 18 12.29 -12.13 -30.28
N ALA A 19 12.20 -11.36 -31.36
CA ALA A 19 13.28 -10.51 -31.86
C ALA A 19 13.55 -9.31 -30.95
N ALA A 20 14.82 -9.14 -30.54
CA ALA A 20 15.40 -7.83 -30.30
C ALA A 20 16.87 -7.85 -30.78
N THR A 21 17.16 -6.89 -31.66
CA THR A 21 18.37 -6.67 -32.45
C THR A 21 19.66 -6.47 -31.64
N SER A 22 20.75 -7.16 -32.01
CA SER A 22 22.01 -6.60 -32.58
C SER A 22 23.29 -7.37 -32.21
N ALA A 23 24.20 -7.44 -33.20
CA ALA A 23 25.60 -7.88 -33.21
C ALA A 23 25.92 -9.38 -33.29
N THR A 24 26.80 -9.68 -34.24
CA THR A 24 27.01 -10.94 -34.94
C THR A 24 28.12 -11.78 -34.31
N GLU A 25 27.80 -13.00 -33.88
CA GLU A 25 28.75 -14.12 -33.87
C GLU A 25 27.96 -15.42 -34.12
N ALA A 26 28.34 -16.17 -35.16
CA ALA A 26 27.64 -17.37 -35.58
C ALA A 26 27.82 -18.51 -34.55
N PRO A 27 26.75 -19.23 -34.14
CA PRO A 27 26.90 -20.32 -33.19
C PRO A 27 27.55 -21.54 -33.87
N ARG A 28 28.63 -22.04 -33.27
CA ARG A 28 29.19 -23.35 -33.60
C ARG A 28 28.19 -24.43 -33.23
N SER A 29 27.84 -25.30 -34.18
CA SER A 29 26.98 -26.45 -33.98
C SER A 29 27.61 -27.43 -32.98
N ILE A 30 26.95 -27.66 -31.83
CA ILE A 30 27.29 -28.75 -30.92
C ILE A 30 26.51 -29.98 -31.40
N ALA A 31 27.20 -30.93 -32.01
CA ALA A 31 26.63 -32.25 -32.34
C ALA A 31 26.46 -33.05 -31.05
N ALA A 32 25.21 -33.39 -30.69
CA ALA A 32 24.93 -34.33 -29.62
C ALA A 32 25.42 -35.72 -30.03
N GLN A 33 26.36 -36.29 -29.28
CA GLN A 33 26.78 -37.67 -29.45
C GLN A 33 25.65 -38.59 -28.97
N THR A 34 25.03 -39.31 -29.90
CA THR A 34 24.07 -40.37 -29.57
C THR A 34 24.85 -41.58 -29.07
N ALA A 35 24.93 -41.78 -27.75
CA ALA A 35 25.43 -43.02 -27.17
C ALA A 35 24.48 -44.17 -27.57
N ALA A 36 25.01 -45.24 -28.15
CA ALA A 36 24.25 -46.43 -28.51
C ALA A 36 23.77 -47.15 -27.25
N ALA A 37 22.55 -47.71 -27.28
CA ALA A 37 22.02 -48.49 -26.18
C ALA A 37 22.95 -49.70 -25.90
N PRO A 38 23.35 -49.96 -24.64
CA PRO A 38 24.12 -51.15 -24.31
C PRO A 38 23.31 -52.42 -24.63
N THR A 39 23.99 -53.51 -24.97
CA THR A 39 23.35 -54.82 -25.07
C THR A 39 22.78 -55.21 -23.70
N VAL A 40 21.47 -55.48 -23.66
CA VAL A 40 20.79 -55.93 -22.44
C VAL A 40 21.39 -57.26 -21.99
N ASN A 41 21.90 -57.32 -20.77
CA ASN A 41 22.39 -58.53 -20.12
C ASN A 41 21.66 -58.69 -18.79
N GLN A 42 21.18 -59.89 -18.47
CA GLN A 42 20.36 -60.19 -17.28
C GLN A 42 21.11 -60.10 -15.94
N THR A 43 22.24 -59.38 -15.91
CA THR A 43 22.94 -59.06 -14.67
C THR A 43 22.13 -57.99 -13.93
N GLU A 44 21.71 -58.30 -12.71
CA GLU A 44 21.01 -57.37 -11.82
C GLU A 44 21.87 -56.13 -11.58
N ALA A 45 21.22 -54.97 -11.59
CA ALA A 45 21.83 -53.68 -11.37
C ALA A 45 20.98 -52.83 -10.43
N LEU A 46 21.65 -52.03 -9.60
CA LEU A 46 21.03 -51.11 -8.65
C LEU A 46 21.65 -49.72 -8.81
N VAL A 47 20.79 -48.72 -8.94
CA VAL A 47 21.17 -47.30 -8.92
C VAL A 47 20.57 -46.67 -7.68
N LEU A 48 21.41 -46.04 -6.87
CA LEU A 48 21.00 -45.24 -5.71
C LEU A 48 20.96 -43.76 -6.09
N VAL A 49 19.83 -43.10 -5.91
CA VAL A 49 19.65 -41.68 -6.23
C VAL A 49 19.64 -40.86 -4.94
N HIS A 50 20.71 -40.11 -4.68
CA HIS A 50 20.83 -39.26 -3.50
C HIS A 50 20.27 -37.87 -3.76
N HIS A 51 19.61 -37.28 -2.76
CA HIS A 51 19.05 -35.93 -2.80
C HIS A 51 19.73 -35.06 -1.75
N LEU A 52 20.72 -34.27 -2.17
CA LEU A 52 21.55 -33.49 -1.26
C LEU A 52 21.33 -31.99 -1.45
N ASP A 53 21.49 -31.19 -0.39
CA ASP A 53 21.64 -29.75 -0.54
C ASP A 53 23.06 -29.35 -0.97
N GLN A 54 23.30 -28.05 -1.16
CA GLN A 54 24.62 -27.51 -1.52
C GLN A 54 25.72 -27.76 -0.48
N ASP A 55 25.34 -28.03 0.77
CA ASP A 55 26.26 -28.32 1.88
C ASP A 55 26.49 -29.84 2.04
N GLY A 56 25.85 -30.67 1.20
CA GLY A 56 25.96 -32.12 1.22
C GLY A 56 25.00 -32.83 2.19
N ASN A 57 24.05 -32.11 2.79
CA ASN A 57 23.07 -32.71 3.70
C ASN A 57 21.96 -33.41 2.90
N GLU A 58 21.55 -34.59 3.36
CA GLU A 58 20.46 -35.34 2.75
C GLU A 58 19.11 -34.68 3.03
N LEU A 59 18.36 -34.35 1.96
CA LEU A 59 17.06 -33.69 2.02
C LEU A 59 15.89 -34.67 2.14
N GLN A 60 16.08 -35.89 1.65
CA GLN A 60 15.16 -37.01 1.75
C GLN A 60 15.94 -38.31 1.52
N ALA A 61 15.39 -39.44 1.96
CA ALA A 61 16.00 -40.74 1.75
C ALA A 61 16.29 -41.00 0.27
N ALA A 62 17.44 -41.61 -0.02
CA ALA A 62 17.81 -41.98 -1.37
C ALA A 62 16.80 -42.95 -2.01
N ASP A 63 16.47 -42.72 -3.28
CA ASP A 63 15.64 -43.63 -4.05
C ASP A 63 16.47 -44.81 -4.58
N MET A 64 15.90 -46.01 -4.54
CA MET A 64 16.51 -47.22 -5.09
C MET A 64 15.83 -47.62 -6.39
N ILE A 65 16.60 -47.67 -7.47
CA ILE A 65 16.12 -48.09 -8.79
C ILE A 65 16.84 -49.39 -9.16
N ALA A 66 16.10 -50.50 -9.19
CA ALA A 66 16.60 -51.80 -9.61
C ALA A 66 16.26 -52.06 -11.09
N GLY A 67 17.13 -52.80 -11.77
CA GLY A 67 16.93 -53.21 -13.16
C GLY A 67 18.01 -54.19 -13.60
N THR A 68 18.20 -54.31 -14.92
CA THR A 68 19.28 -55.13 -15.50
C THR A 68 20.21 -54.29 -16.39
N ILE A 69 21.46 -54.71 -16.54
CA ILE A 69 22.42 -53.99 -17.40
C ILE A 69 21.86 -53.85 -18.82
N GLY A 70 21.89 -52.63 -19.36
CA GLY A 70 21.35 -52.24 -20.67
C GLY A 70 19.88 -51.80 -20.67
N GLU A 71 19.16 -52.00 -19.56
CA GLU A 71 17.81 -51.45 -19.37
C GLU A 71 17.87 -49.92 -19.13
N GLU A 72 16.81 -49.21 -19.54
CA GLU A 72 16.70 -47.76 -19.36
C GLU A 72 16.33 -47.41 -17.92
N ILE A 73 17.01 -46.40 -17.35
CA ILE A 73 16.74 -45.92 -15.99
C ILE A 73 15.61 -44.90 -16.03
N HIS A 74 14.56 -45.13 -15.25
CA HIS A 74 13.47 -44.19 -15.04
C HIS A 74 13.64 -43.48 -13.69
N LEU A 75 14.08 -42.22 -13.73
CA LEU A 75 14.27 -41.43 -12.50
C LEU A 75 12.92 -41.11 -11.81
N PRO A 76 12.90 -41.09 -10.47
CA PRO A 76 11.76 -40.64 -9.68
C PRO A 76 11.52 -39.14 -9.84
N ALA A 77 10.45 -38.63 -9.22
CA ALA A 77 10.13 -37.21 -9.24
C ALA A 77 11.24 -36.39 -8.56
N VAL A 78 11.91 -35.52 -9.32
CA VAL A 78 13.06 -34.74 -8.83
C VAL A 78 12.67 -33.46 -8.06
N SER A 79 11.39 -33.22 -7.79
CA SER A 79 10.92 -31.96 -7.19
C SER A 79 10.83 -32.06 -5.67
N ILE A 80 11.62 -31.24 -4.97
CA ILE A 80 11.60 -31.10 -3.50
C ILE A 80 11.00 -29.73 -3.13
N THR A 81 9.99 -29.72 -2.25
CA THR A 81 9.30 -28.50 -1.82
C THR A 81 10.30 -27.52 -1.18
N GLY A 82 10.32 -26.28 -1.68
CA GLY A 82 11.21 -25.23 -1.17
C GLY A 82 12.64 -25.30 -1.71
N TYR A 83 12.91 -26.16 -2.69
CA TYR A 83 14.22 -26.29 -3.35
C TYR A 83 14.12 -26.23 -4.88
N HIS A 84 15.23 -25.92 -5.53
CA HIS A 84 15.43 -26.05 -6.98
C HIS A 84 16.61 -26.99 -7.23
N LEU A 85 16.48 -27.89 -8.20
CA LEU A 85 17.60 -28.75 -8.62
C LEU A 85 18.62 -27.90 -9.39
N VAL A 86 19.87 -27.88 -8.94
CA VAL A 86 20.94 -27.05 -9.53
C VAL A 86 22.06 -27.85 -10.16
N HIS A 87 22.23 -29.12 -9.74
CA HIS A 87 23.26 -29.99 -10.30
C HIS A 87 22.85 -31.46 -10.26
N ILE A 88 23.35 -32.23 -11.23
CA ILE A 88 23.18 -33.68 -11.31
C ILE A 88 24.55 -34.29 -11.61
N GLU A 89 24.99 -35.22 -10.76
CA GLU A 89 26.22 -36.01 -10.95
C GLU A 89 25.87 -37.48 -11.20
N GLY A 90 26.64 -38.15 -12.06
CA GLY A 90 26.48 -39.59 -12.32
C GLY A 90 25.30 -39.95 -13.22
N LEU A 91 24.64 -38.96 -13.86
CA LEU A 91 23.48 -39.21 -14.74
C LEU A 91 23.84 -40.14 -15.90
N THR A 92 23.17 -41.30 -15.95
CA THR A 92 23.20 -42.22 -17.08
C THR A 92 21.77 -42.59 -17.47
N ARG A 93 21.57 -42.85 -18.76
CA ARG A 93 20.29 -43.27 -19.31
C ARG A 93 20.03 -44.77 -19.13
N TRP A 94 21.09 -45.57 -19.05
CA TRP A 94 20.99 -47.02 -18.93
C TRP A 94 21.78 -47.54 -17.73
N PHE A 95 21.37 -48.69 -17.21
CA PHE A 95 22.19 -49.45 -16.28
C PHE A 95 23.46 -49.95 -16.99
N THR A 96 24.62 -49.44 -16.58
CA THR A 96 25.91 -49.82 -17.19
C THR A 96 26.78 -50.68 -16.27
N THR A 97 26.51 -50.66 -14.96
CA THR A 97 27.25 -51.40 -13.93
C THR A 97 26.28 -52.02 -12.93
N PRO A 98 26.66 -53.09 -12.21
CA PRO A 98 25.80 -53.71 -11.19
C PRO A 98 25.43 -52.76 -10.04
N GLN A 99 26.27 -51.78 -9.76
CA GLN A 99 26.03 -50.73 -8.76
C GLN A 99 26.48 -49.39 -9.31
N ALA A 100 25.65 -48.37 -9.13
CA ALA A 100 25.95 -46.98 -9.47
C ALA A 100 25.22 -46.03 -8.52
N SER A 101 25.67 -44.78 -8.48
CA SER A 101 24.99 -43.70 -7.75
C SER A 101 24.75 -42.50 -8.66
N ILE A 102 23.62 -41.84 -8.43
CA ILE A 102 23.27 -40.54 -9.03
C ILE A 102 23.08 -39.57 -7.88
N THR A 103 23.70 -38.40 -7.95
CA THR A 103 23.53 -37.36 -6.93
C THR A 103 22.78 -36.18 -7.54
N LEU A 104 21.64 -35.85 -6.95
CA LEU A 104 20.85 -34.67 -7.25
C LEU A 104 21.13 -33.61 -6.19
N THR A 105 21.77 -32.51 -6.58
CA THR A 105 22.10 -31.40 -5.68
C THR A 105 21.11 -30.26 -5.82
N TYR A 106 20.57 -29.81 -4.70
CA TYR A 106 19.49 -28.84 -4.62
C TYR A 106 19.91 -27.54 -3.92
N GLU A 107 19.42 -26.42 -4.42
CA GLU A 107 19.52 -25.12 -3.77
C GLU A 107 18.17 -24.73 -3.15
N ARG A 108 18.18 -24.28 -1.89
CA ARG A 108 16.98 -23.78 -1.23
C ARG A 108 16.51 -22.50 -1.92
N GLN A 109 15.21 -22.46 -2.22
CA GLN A 109 14.57 -21.34 -2.91
C GLN A 109 14.75 -20.02 -2.16
N ALA A 110 14.75 -18.91 -2.89
CA ALA A 110 14.65 -17.58 -2.28
C ALA A 110 13.23 -17.38 -1.73
N GLY A 111 13.13 -16.83 -0.51
CA GLY A 111 11.86 -16.32 -0.03
C GLY A 111 11.55 -14.94 -0.61
N GLN A 112 10.30 -14.53 -0.51
CA GLN A 112 9.89 -13.18 -0.88
C GLN A 112 10.47 -12.14 0.10
N PRO A 113 10.80 -10.93 -0.37
CA PRO A 113 11.52 -9.95 0.43
C PRO A 113 10.69 -9.40 1.58
N VAL A 114 11.40 -8.93 2.60
CA VAL A 114 10.83 -8.09 3.66
C VAL A 114 11.22 -6.64 3.37
N TRP A 115 10.22 -5.77 3.24
CA TRP A 115 10.43 -4.34 2.98
C TRP A 115 10.34 -3.54 4.27
N MET A 116 11.32 -2.69 4.50
CA MET A 116 11.36 -1.77 5.64
C MET A 116 11.18 -0.33 5.15
N TYR A 117 10.30 0.41 5.81
CA TYR A 117 10.04 1.82 5.53
C TYR A 117 10.20 2.64 6.81
N ALA A 118 10.89 3.77 6.71
CA ALA A 118 10.84 4.82 7.72
C ALA A 118 9.83 5.88 7.27
N TYR A 119 8.90 6.28 8.14
CA TYR A 119 7.78 7.14 7.78
C TYR A 119 7.59 8.27 8.78
N ASP A 120 7.55 9.51 8.30
CA ASP A 120 7.21 10.68 9.09
C ASP A 120 5.70 10.70 9.31
N ILE A 121 5.27 10.45 10.55
CA ILE A 121 3.84 10.39 10.88
C ILE A 121 3.13 11.73 10.74
N ASP A 122 3.87 12.83 10.89
CA ASP A 122 3.29 14.17 10.94
C ASP A 122 3.20 14.77 9.53
N ARG A 123 4.21 14.58 8.69
CA ARG A 123 4.20 15.00 7.27
C ARG A 123 3.55 13.98 6.33
N ARG A 124 3.32 12.76 6.79
CA ARG A 124 2.72 11.65 6.02
C ARG A 124 3.53 11.26 4.78
N GLU A 125 4.85 11.20 4.94
CA GLU A 125 5.78 10.91 3.87
C GLU A 125 6.84 9.89 4.30
N LEU A 126 7.50 9.27 3.32
CA LEU A 126 8.63 8.39 3.56
C LEU A 126 9.87 9.21 3.89
N ILE A 127 10.60 8.75 4.90
CA ILE A 127 11.92 9.25 5.23
C ILE A 127 12.93 8.44 4.43
N GLY A 128 13.36 9.00 3.30
CA GLY A 128 14.33 8.35 2.42
C GLY A 128 13.75 7.16 1.64
N ARG A 129 14.63 6.28 1.18
CA ARG A 129 14.27 5.13 0.34
C ARG A 129 13.94 3.89 1.21
N PRO A 130 13.01 3.03 0.77
CA PRO A 130 12.76 1.76 1.44
C PRO A 130 13.99 0.84 1.41
N THR A 131 14.18 0.06 2.46
CA THR A 131 15.24 -0.96 2.54
C THR A 131 14.64 -2.35 2.27
N MET A 132 15.28 -3.12 1.39
CA MET A 132 14.86 -4.49 1.08
C MET A 132 15.76 -5.49 1.81
N TYR A 133 15.15 -6.41 2.54
CA TYR A 133 15.80 -7.55 3.17
C TYR A 133 15.47 -8.82 2.38
N ARG A 134 16.50 -9.64 2.11
CA ARG A 134 16.39 -10.87 1.32
C ARG A 134 16.99 -12.05 2.09
N GLY A 135 16.44 -13.23 1.87
CA GLY A 135 16.97 -14.48 2.41
C GLY A 135 16.35 -15.70 1.75
N LYS A 136 16.89 -16.87 2.07
CA LYS A 136 16.38 -18.15 1.61
C LYS A 136 15.04 -18.44 2.29
N LEU A 137 14.14 -19.15 1.61
CA LEU A 137 12.83 -19.53 2.12
C LEU A 137 13.00 -20.25 3.47
N GLY A 138 12.21 -19.90 4.49
CA GLY A 138 12.26 -20.49 5.83
C GLY A 138 13.46 -20.09 6.69
N THR A 139 14.37 -19.22 6.24
CA THR A 139 15.42 -18.70 7.12
C THR A 139 14.89 -17.52 7.93
N PRO A 140 15.40 -17.28 9.15
CA PRO A 140 14.99 -16.14 9.95
C PRO A 140 15.43 -14.81 9.34
N TYR A 141 14.70 -13.75 9.65
CA TYR A 141 15.07 -12.36 9.43
C TYR A 141 14.90 -11.55 10.72
N GLU A 142 15.67 -10.48 10.82
CA GLU A 142 15.53 -9.44 11.84
C GLU A 142 15.69 -8.07 11.16
N VAL A 143 14.76 -7.17 11.44
CA VAL A 143 14.72 -5.81 10.90
C VAL A 143 14.74 -4.84 12.08
N SER A 144 15.78 -4.00 12.13
CA SER A 144 15.92 -2.97 13.15
C SER A 144 15.54 -1.59 12.61
N ALA A 145 15.05 -0.73 13.51
CA ALA A 145 14.73 0.64 13.17
C ALA A 145 16.01 1.43 12.87
N PRO A 146 16.14 2.10 11.70
CA PRO A 146 17.31 2.91 11.42
C PRO A 146 17.37 4.16 12.32
N THR A 147 18.57 4.61 12.66
CA THR A 147 18.75 5.94 13.24
C THR A 147 18.53 6.99 12.16
N VAL A 148 17.56 7.88 12.38
CA VAL A 148 17.24 8.97 11.45
C VAL A 148 17.60 10.30 12.11
N ALA A 149 18.54 11.03 11.50
CA ALA A 149 19.00 12.31 12.03
C ALA A 149 17.84 13.32 12.15
N GLY A 150 17.67 13.92 13.33
CA GLY A 150 16.60 14.89 13.60
C GLY A 150 15.25 14.28 13.95
N PHE A 151 15.14 12.95 14.02
CA PHE A 151 13.90 12.23 14.29
C PHE A 151 14.03 11.30 15.50
N LYS A 152 12.91 11.09 16.19
CA LYS A 152 12.75 10.04 17.21
C LYS A 152 11.78 8.97 16.72
N LEU A 153 12.11 7.71 17.00
CA LEU A 153 11.22 6.59 16.74
C LEU A 153 10.03 6.65 17.71
N LEU A 154 8.82 6.47 17.19
CA LEU A 154 7.60 6.40 17.99
C LEU A 154 7.11 4.97 18.17
N ARG A 155 7.02 4.22 17.07
CA ARG A 155 6.54 2.84 17.05
C ARG A 155 6.91 2.13 15.76
N SER A 156 6.77 0.82 15.75
CA SER A 156 6.79 -0.03 14.55
C SER A 156 5.43 -0.66 14.29
N VAL A 157 5.18 -1.05 13.05
CA VAL A 157 4.06 -1.89 12.62
C VAL A 157 4.61 -2.99 11.71
N GLY A 158 4.11 -4.21 11.86
CA GLY A 158 4.60 -5.40 11.18
C GLY A 158 5.60 -6.19 12.02
N ASP A 159 5.88 -7.41 11.59
CA ASP A 159 6.74 -8.34 12.31
C ASP A 159 8.22 -8.00 12.03
N VAL A 160 8.91 -7.44 13.03
CA VAL A 160 10.35 -7.09 12.96
C VAL A 160 11.26 -8.31 12.97
N THR A 161 10.76 -9.45 13.40
CA THR A 161 11.41 -10.76 13.33
C THR A 161 10.46 -11.78 12.73
N GLY A 162 11.00 -12.82 12.12
CA GLY A 162 10.21 -13.90 11.53
C GLY A 162 11.02 -14.68 10.52
N GLU A 163 10.35 -15.41 9.63
CA GLU A 163 11.00 -16.15 8.56
C GLU A 163 10.59 -15.61 7.18
N TYR A 164 11.49 -15.76 6.21
CA TYR A 164 11.18 -15.52 4.80
C TYR A 164 10.20 -16.57 4.30
N THR A 165 9.11 -16.12 3.68
CA THR A 165 8.04 -17.01 3.18
C THR A 165 7.88 -16.88 1.68
N THR A 166 6.90 -17.56 1.10
CA THR A 166 6.48 -17.36 -0.29
C THR A 166 5.68 -16.06 -0.50
N THR A 167 5.49 -15.25 0.55
CA THR A 167 4.80 -13.96 0.52
C THR A 167 5.69 -12.84 1.06
N SER A 168 5.64 -11.66 0.42
CA SER A 168 6.40 -10.49 0.86
C SER A 168 5.81 -9.89 2.13
N LYS A 169 6.66 -9.40 3.02
CA LYS A 169 6.24 -8.72 4.25
C LYS A 169 6.65 -7.25 4.25
N THR A 170 6.01 -6.45 5.09
CA THR A 170 6.32 -5.02 5.26
C THR A 170 6.46 -4.70 6.74
N VAL A 171 7.51 -3.97 7.08
CA VAL A 171 7.79 -3.39 8.39
C VAL A 171 7.85 -1.87 8.24
N LEU A 172 7.06 -1.16 9.04
CA LEU A 172 6.96 0.30 8.99
C LEU A 172 7.37 0.88 10.33
N PHE A 173 8.42 1.69 10.35
CA PHE A 173 8.86 2.45 11.51
C PHE A 173 8.36 3.89 11.41
N PHE A 174 7.57 4.31 12.39
CA PHE A 174 6.99 5.65 12.46
C PHE A 174 7.89 6.56 13.29
N TYR A 175 8.28 7.67 12.69
CA TYR A 175 9.13 8.68 13.29
C TYR A 175 8.40 10.02 13.40
N ARG A 176 8.89 10.85 14.31
CA ARG A 176 8.51 12.26 14.46
C ARG A 176 9.76 13.09 14.63
N ASN A 177 9.73 14.33 14.16
CA ASN A 177 10.81 15.29 14.43
C ASN A 177 11.13 15.32 15.94
N GLN A 178 12.39 15.16 16.31
CA GLN A 178 12.81 14.99 17.70
C GLN A 178 12.37 16.17 18.59
N ASN A 179 12.34 17.38 18.02
CA ASN A 179 11.98 18.62 18.72
C ASN A 179 10.46 18.80 18.87
N TRP A 180 9.64 17.95 18.25
CA TRP A 180 8.18 18.05 18.31
C TRP A 180 7.66 17.19 19.46
N GLN A 181 7.07 17.84 20.46
CA GLN A 181 6.43 17.15 21.59
C GLN A 181 5.07 16.60 21.18
N GLN A 182 4.23 17.44 20.58
CA GLN A 182 2.87 17.11 20.18
C GLN A 182 2.56 17.71 18.82
N THR A 183 1.77 17.00 18.03
CA THR A 183 1.22 17.47 16.77
C THR A 183 -0.29 17.30 16.74
N ASP A 184 -0.95 18.23 16.05
CA ASP A 184 -2.37 18.19 15.74
C ASP A 184 -2.53 18.56 14.26
N LEU A 185 -3.10 17.64 13.48
CA LEU A 185 -3.34 17.80 12.04
C LEU A 185 -4.72 18.42 11.75
N SER A 186 -5.40 18.96 12.77
CA SER A 186 -6.63 19.71 12.58
C SER A 186 -6.36 20.98 11.77
N THR A 187 -7.21 21.21 10.77
CA THR A 187 -7.17 22.43 9.98
C THR A 187 -8.05 23.49 10.62
N GLY A 188 -7.59 24.74 10.69
CA GLY A 188 -8.34 25.85 11.23
C GLY A 188 -8.01 27.16 10.55
N PHE A 189 -8.32 28.27 11.20
CA PHE A 189 -7.92 29.59 10.77
C PHE A 189 -7.27 30.34 11.93
N VAL A 190 -6.26 31.15 11.59
CA VAL A 190 -5.59 32.05 12.54
C VAL A 190 -5.60 33.45 11.96
N GLN A 191 -5.83 34.45 12.81
CA GLN A 191 -5.65 35.84 12.43
C GLN A 191 -4.35 36.36 13.03
N VAL A 192 -3.57 37.04 12.19
CA VAL A 192 -2.31 37.65 12.60
C VAL A 192 -2.61 38.94 13.37
N ASN A 193 -2.15 39.08 14.61
CA ASN A 193 -2.42 40.26 15.44
C ASN A 193 -1.33 41.33 15.36
N LYS A 194 -0.13 40.97 14.92
CA LYS A 194 1.01 41.87 14.72
C LYS A 194 1.87 41.39 13.55
N LEU A 195 2.70 42.28 13.00
CA LEU A 195 3.58 41.97 11.87
C LEU A 195 4.42 40.71 12.15
N THR A 196 4.22 39.64 11.39
CA THR A 196 4.73 38.30 11.70
C THR A 196 5.61 37.74 10.60
N ALA A 197 6.83 37.32 10.95
CA ALA A 197 7.69 36.58 10.06
C ALA A 197 7.19 35.14 9.87
N VAL A 198 7.36 34.60 8.66
CA VAL A 198 7.13 33.19 8.33
C VAL A 198 8.47 32.47 8.39
N TYR A 199 8.49 31.23 8.84
CA TYR A 199 9.70 30.44 9.05
C TYR A 199 9.63 29.10 8.30
N PRO A 200 10.78 28.55 7.88
CA PRO A 200 10.83 27.28 7.15
C PRO A 200 10.42 26.06 8.01
N TYR A 201 10.61 26.13 9.32
CA TYR A 201 10.25 25.05 10.25
C TYR A 201 10.00 25.59 11.68
N PRO A 202 9.26 24.87 12.53
CA PRO A 202 9.05 25.24 13.93
C PRO A 202 10.36 25.38 14.72
N GLY A 203 10.53 26.50 15.41
CA GLY A 203 11.72 26.79 16.21
C GLY A 203 12.89 27.37 15.41
N ALA A 204 12.72 27.65 14.12
CA ALA A 204 13.73 28.38 13.35
C ALA A 204 13.91 29.80 13.91
N THR A 205 15.17 30.24 14.02
CA THR A 205 15.53 31.61 14.44
C THR A 205 15.76 32.55 13.26
N THR A 206 15.95 31.99 12.05
CA THR A 206 16.17 32.71 10.80
C THR A 206 15.16 32.30 9.74
N THR A 207 14.96 33.16 8.75
CA THR A 207 14.03 32.90 7.64
C THR A 207 14.51 33.55 6.35
N ASN A 208 14.24 32.89 5.23
CA ASN A 208 14.43 33.40 3.86
C ASN A 208 13.13 34.00 3.27
N TYR A 209 12.01 33.94 3.99
CA TYR A 209 10.77 34.57 3.57
C TYR A 209 10.88 36.10 3.70
N LEU A 210 10.87 36.78 2.55
CA LEU A 210 11.06 38.24 2.49
C LEU A 210 9.85 39.01 3.04
N THR A 211 8.65 38.49 2.83
CA THR A 211 7.40 39.16 3.21
C THR A 211 6.94 38.74 4.59
N LYS A 212 6.60 39.73 5.43
CA LYS A 212 5.95 39.50 6.73
C LYS A 212 4.43 39.59 6.57
N LEU A 213 3.72 38.75 7.31
CA LEU A 213 2.27 38.75 7.35
C LEU A 213 1.79 39.98 8.12
N GLN A 214 0.84 40.71 7.54
CA GLN A 214 0.33 41.95 8.11
C GLN A 214 -0.71 41.70 9.21
N PRO A 215 -0.80 42.56 10.24
CA PRO A 215 -1.89 42.49 11.22
C PRO A 215 -3.27 42.49 10.55
N GLY A 216 -4.22 41.73 11.08
CA GLY A 216 -5.58 41.57 10.57
C GLY A 216 -5.74 40.52 9.47
N SER A 217 -4.65 40.06 8.85
CA SER A 217 -4.73 39.01 7.83
C SER A 217 -5.04 37.64 8.43
N THR A 218 -5.85 36.84 7.72
CA THR A 218 -6.30 35.51 8.15
C THR A 218 -5.73 34.43 7.25
N TYR A 219 -5.18 33.38 7.85
CA TYR A 219 -4.63 32.23 7.13
C TYR A 219 -5.28 30.94 7.59
N LYS A 220 -5.48 30.04 6.64
CA LYS A 220 -5.82 28.64 6.94
C LYS A 220 -4.58 27.97 7.54
N THR A 221 -4.79 27.18 8.57
CA THR A 221 -3.75 26.33 9.16
C THR A 221 -3.96 24.87 8.78
N TYR A 222 -2.87 24.14 8.65
CA TYR A 222 -2.87 22.72 8.25
C TYR A 222 -2.36 21.79 9.33
N MET A 223 -1.55 22.32 10.24
CA MET A 223 -0.95 21.57 11.33
C MET A 223 -0.57 22.53 12.46
N ARG A 224 -0.72 22.07 13.69
CA ARG A 224 -0.23 22.71 14.91
C ARG A 224 0.81 21.81 15.55
N VAL A 225 1.95 22.38 15.92
CA VAL A 225 3.05 21.68 16.58
C VAL A 225 3.36 22.37 17.89
N ARG A 226 3.47 21.61 18.98
CA ARG A 226 4.08 22.05 20.22
C ARG A 226 5.49 21.48 20.31
N LEU A 227 6.48 22.34 20.45
CA LEU A 227 7.87 21.96 20.61
C LEU A 227 8.15 21.42 22.02
N VAL A 228 9.28 20.73 22.18
CA VAL A 228 9.79 20.33 23.50
C VAL A 228 10.11 21.53 24.40
N THR A 229 10.38 22.70 23.82
CA THR A 229 10.52 23.99 24.51
C THR A 229 9.17 24.58 24.94
N HIS A 230 8.07 23.88 24.69
CA HIS A 230 6.68 24.29 24.91
C HIS A 230 6.15 25.42 24.03
N GLU A 231 6.95 25.93 23.09
CA GLU A 231 6.49 26.86 22.06
C GLU A 231 5.53 26.18 21.09
N THR A 232 4.48 26.88 20.71
CA THR A 232 3.49 26.39 19.73
C THR A 232 3.67 27.10 18.40
N TRP A 233 3.58 26.35 17.32
CA TRP A 233 3.72 26.81 15.94
C TRP A 233 2.58 26.28 15.08
N TYR A 234 2.19 27.07 14.07
CA TYR A 234 1.15 26.70 13.11
C TYR A 234 1.71 26.71 11.68
N ALA A 235 1.41 25.65 10.92
CA ALA A 235 1.69 25.58 9.50
C ALA A 235 0.59 26.30 8.72
N ILE A 236 0.97 27.24 7.87
CA ILE A 236 0.07 27.98 6.96
C ILE A 236 0.27 27.63 5.48
N GLY A 237 1.22 26.74 5.21
CA GLY A 237 1.58 26.21 3.89
C GLY A 237 2.73 25.21 4.02
N ASP A 238 3.22 24.73 2.89
CA ASP A 238 4.41 23.85 2.85
C ASP A 238 5.64 24.63 3.30
N ASP A 239 6.32 24.11 4.33
CA ASP A 239 7.48 24.76 4.97
C ASP A 239 7.24 26.24 5.33
N GLN A 240 6.02 26.58 5.73
CA GLN A 240 5.64 27.92 6.16
C GLN A 240 5.00 27.88 7.54
N TRP A 241 5.76 28.35 8.53
CA TRP A 241 5.43 28.24 9.93
C TRP A 241 5.42 29.60 10.61
N ILE A 242 4.47 29.80 11.52
CA ILE A 242 4.35 31.01 12.31
C ILE A 242 4.16 30.67 13.80
N PRO A 243 4.77 31.44 14.73
CA PRO A 243 4.65 31.19 16.16
C PRO A 243 3.27 31.64 16.69
N GLU A 244 2.71 30.86 17.62
CA GLU A 244 1.39 31.13 18.24
C GLU A 244 1.31 32.49 18.94
N THR A 245 2.44 32.98 19.48
CA THR A 245 2.52 34.24 20.25
C THR A 245 2.09 35.48 19.47
N HIS A 246 1.92 35.37 18.15
CA HIS A 246 1.53 36.46 17.26
C HIS A 246 0.11 36.29 16.67
N LEU A 247 -0.65 35.32 17.17
CA LEU A 247 -1.91 34.87 16.58
C LEU A 247 -3.08 35.07 17.53
N GLN A 248 -4.24 35.30 16.95
CA GLN A 248 -5.53 35.08 17.58
C GLN A 248 -6.18 33.87 16.91
N LEU A 249 -6.55 32.87 17.71
CA LEU A 249 -7.30 31.71 17.21
C LEU A 249 -8.71 32.16 16.82
N THR A 250 -9.14 31.73 15.64
CA THR A 250 -10.46 32.06 15.08
C THR A 250 -11.10 30.82 14.51
N THR A 251 -12.42 30.70 14.64
CA THR A 251 -13.17 29.58 14.07
C THR A 251 -13.29 29.67 12.55
N GLY A 252 -12.79 30.75 11.92
CA GLY A 252 -12.76 30.93 10.47
C GLY A 252 -14.11 31.29 9.85
N ASP A 253 -15.22 30.80 10.41
CA ASP A 253 -16.58 31.03 9.89
C ASP A 253 -17.00 32.51 9.89
N THR A 254 -16.40 33.34 10.74
CA THR A 254 -16.66 34.79 10.81
C THR A 254 -15.75 35.64 9.93
N LEU A 255 -14.64 35.08 9.42
CA LEU A 255 -13.59 35.84 8.71
C LEU A 255 -13.42 35.44 7.24
N LEU A 256 -13.98 34.29 6.83
CA LEU A 256 -14.05 33.95 5.42
C LEU A 256 -15.07 34.86 4.72
N LEU A 257 -14.67 35.40 3.56
CA LEU A 257 -15.64 36.01 2.65
C LEU A 257 -16.72 34.95 2.41
N LYS A 258 -17.97 35.25 2.77
CA LYS A 258 -19.10 34.44 2.35
C LYS A 258 -19.13 34.55 0.84
N LEU A 259 -18.60 33.55 0.15
CA LEU A 259 -18.76 33.43 -1.28
C LEU A 259 -20.27 33.51 -1.55
N PRO A 260 -20.73 34.37 -2.46
CA PRO A 260 -22.13 34.34 -2.84
C PRO A 260 -22.44 32.91 -3.28
N ALA A 261 -23.57 32.40 -2.80
CA ALA A 261 -24.05 31.09 -3.19
C ALA A 261 -23.97 30.96 -4.72
N GLY A 262 -23.45 29.85 -5.22
CA GLY A 262 -23.34 29.58 -6.67
C GLY A 262 -24.70 29.38 -7.37
N TYR A 263 -25.80 29.71 -6.69
CA TYR A 263 -27.17 29.61 -7.14
C TYR A 263 -27.95 30.86 -6.71
N ARG A 264 -28.97 31.23 -7.46
CA ARG A 264 -29.89 32.31 -7.08
C ARG A 264 -31.14 31.73 -6.45
N VAL A 265 -31.44 32.18 -5.23
CA VAL A 265 -32.68 31.80 -4.54
C VAL A 265 -33.88 32.43 -5.24
N GLN A 266 -34.86 31.61 -5.58
CA GLN A 266 -36.16 31.99 -6.12
C GLN A 266 -37.29 31.47 -5.22
N ASN A 267 -38.41 32.21 -5.19
CA ASN A 267 -39.66 31.76 -4.55
C ASN A 267 -39.51 31.29 -3.09
N LYS A 268 -38.57 31.91 -2.36
CA LYS A 268 -38.32 31.65 -0.94
C LYS A 268 -39.51 32.13 -0.11
N ARG A 269 -40.12 31.23 0.65
CA ARG A 269 -41.25 31.53 1.51
C ARG A 269 -41.28 30.64 2.74
N PRO A 270 -41.82 31.13 3.88
CA PRO A 270 -42.09 30.26 5.01
C PRO A 270 -43.13 29.20 4.61
N VAL A 271 -42.98 28.01 5.19
CA VAL A 271 -44.01 26.96 5.16
C VAL A 271 -44.25 26.49 6.59
N ARG A 272 -45.43 25.94 6.85
CA ARG A 272 -45.78 25.34 8.15
C ARG A 272 -46.49 24.03 7.88
N GLN A 273 -45.70 23.00 7.60
CA GLN A 273 -46.21 21.68 7.31
C GLN A 273 -45.21 20.63 7.78
N THR A 274 -45.67 19.38 7.85
CA THR A 274 -44.80 18.22 8.02
C THR A 274 -44.51 17.58 6.67
N GLY A 275 -43.39 16.88 6.58
CA GLY A 275 -43.08 15.98 5.48
C GLY A 275 -42.52 14.67 6.01
N VAL A 276 -42.59 13.61 5.21
CA VAL A 276 -41.96 12.32 5.54
C VAL A 276 -40.73 12.13 4.66
N VAL A 277 -39.60 11.85 5.29
CA VAL A 277 -38.33 11.59 4.59
C VAL A 277 -38.45 10.32 3.75
N SER A 278 -38.39 10.48 2.44
CA SER A 278 -38.44 9.40 1.46
C SER A 278 -37.05 9.17 0.88
N PHE A 279 -36.34 8.23 1.50
CA PHE A 279 -35.03 7.75 1.07
C PHE A 279 -35.00 6.23 0.93
N VAL A 280 -33.83 5.58 1.02
CA VAL A 280 -33.73 4.11 1.02
C VAL A 280 -34.10 3.54 2.40
N PRO A 281 -34.94 2.49 2.50
CA PRO A 281 -35.30 1.87 3.78
C PRO A 281 -34.08 1.48 4.62
N GLY A 282 -34.10 1.83 5.91
CA GLY A 282 -33.00 1.57 6.85
C GLY A 282 -31.74 2.42 6.61
N LYS A 283 -31.79 3.41 5.72
CA LYS A 283 -30.69 4.35 5.45
C LYS A 283 -31.05 5.78 5.87
N GLN A 284 -30.04 6.63 5.88
CA GLN A 284 -30.16 8.04 6.22
C GLN A 284 -29.68 8.92 5.05
N VAL A 285 -30.22 10.14 4.98
CA VAL A 285 -29.83 11.16 4.01
C VAL A 285 -29.28 12.38 4.75
N HIS A 286 -28.21 12.97 4.21
CA HIS A 286 -27.64 14.18 4.77
C HIS A 286 -28.54 15.40 4.55
N THR A 287 -28.62 16.24 5.57
CA THR A 287 -29.13 17.60 5.48
C THR A 287 -27.97 18.59 5.48
N TYR A 288 -28.24 19.83 5.09
CA TYR A 288 -27.21 20.83 4.84
C TYR A 288 -27.44 22.11 5.63
N ILE A 289 -26.37 22.82 5.97
CA ILE A 289 -26.47 24.12 6.65
C ILE A 289 -27.23 25.13 5.77
N GLU A 290 -26.98 25.05 4.46
CA GLU A 290 -27.65 25.79 3.37
C GLU A 290 -27.69 24.90 2.11
N PRO A 291 -28.56 25.16 1.12
CA PRO A 291 -28.55 24.41 -0.14
C PRO A 291 -27.15 24.32 -0.75
N TYR A 292 -26.75 23.12 -1.16
CA TYR A 292 -25.40 22.79 -1.70
C TYR A 292 -24.22 23.08 -0.75
N GLY A 293 -24.49 23.38 0.52
CA GLY A 293 -23.48 23.67 1.52
C GLY A 293 -22.83 22.44 2.12
N ARG A 294 -22.20 22.62 3.29
CA ARG A 294 -21.70 21.49 4.09
C ARG A 294 -22.86 20.73 4.72
N TYR A 295 -22.64 19.44 4.96
CA TYR A 295 -23.56 18.62 5.73
C TYR A 295 -23.70 19.17 7.15
N LEU A 296 -24.94 19.27 7.64
CA LEU A 296 -25.24 19.64 9.02
C LEU A 296 -25.46 18.40 9.87
N THR A 297 -26.37 17.52 9.44
CA THR A 297 -26.71 16.27 10.13
C THR A 297 -27.29 15.27 9.13
N THR A 298 -27.91 14.20 9.62
CA THR A 298 -28.67 13.22 8.84
C THR A 298 -30.11 13.10 9.35
N VAL A 299 -30.99 12.68 8.46
CA VAL A 299 -32.37 12.25 8.77
C VAL A 299 -32.62 10.86 8.17
N THR A 300 -33.43 10.04 8.84
CA THR A 300 -33.65 8.64 8.48
C THR A 300 -34.86 8.49 7.56
N HIS A 301 -34.83 7.52 6.65
CA HIS A 301 -36.03 7.15 5.88
C HIS A 301 -37.21 6.87 6.83
N GLY A 302 -38.35 7.49 6.55
CA GLY A 302 -39.58 7.37 7.34
C GLY A 302 -39.75 8.43 8.43
N ASP A 303 -38.71 9.23 8.72
CA ASP A 303 -38.80 10.29 9.72
C ASP A 303 -39.84 11.34 9.31
N THR A 304 -40.66 11.76 10.27
CA THR A 304 -41.56 12.91 10.10
C THR A 304 -40.84 14.16 10.54
N VAL A 305 -40.71 15.14 9.63
CA VAL A 305 -39.93 16.36 9.84
C VAL A 305 -40.81 17.60 9.71
N ASN A 306 -40.57 18.60 10.56
CA ASN A 306 -41.24 19.90 10.49
C ASN A 306 -40.54 20.78 9.46
N LEU A 307 -41.28 21.23 8.44
CA LEU A 307 -40.78 22.09 7.38
C LEU A 307 -41.18 23.54 7.68
N ILE A 308 -40.18 24.43 7.75
CA ILE A 308 -40.37 25.84 8.13
C ILE A 308 -40.14 26.82 6.98
N GLU A 309 -39.45 26.39 5.92
CA GLU A 309 -39.14 27.23 4.77
C GLU A 309 -39.06 26.39 3.50
N ARG A 310 -39.51 26.95 2.37
CA ARG A 310 -39.34 26.39 1.03
C ARG A 310 -38.66 27.42 0.15
N MET A 311 -37.72 26.96 -0.68
CA MET A 311 -37.16 27.76 -1.76
C MET A 311 -36.94 26.92 -3.01
N ALA A 312 -36.79 27.58 -4.16
CA ALA A 312 -36.24 26.98 -5.37
C ALA A 312 -34.95 27.70 -5.73
N ASP A 313 -34.04 27.04 -6.44
CA ASP A 313 -32.94 27.73 -7.10
C ASP A 313 -33.27 28.06 -8.58
N ASP A 314 -32.35 28.74 -9.24
CA ASP A 314 -32.39 29.09 -10.66
C ASP A 314 -32.28 27.90 -11.62
N ASN A 315 -31.94 26.71 -11.10
CA ASN A 315 -31.97 25.44 -11.82
C ASN A 315 -33.27 24.65 -11.55
N GLY A 316 -34.23 25.24 -10.81
CA GLY A 316 -35.51 24.62 -10.48
C GLY A 316 -35.46 23.59 -9.34
N VAL A 317 -34.32 23.40 -8.66
CA VAL A 317 -34.22 22.48 -7.53
C VAL A 317 -34.89 23.09 -6.30
N VAL A 318 -35.87 22.38 -5.77
CA VAL A 318 -36.64 22.81 -4.59
C VAL A 318 -36.01 22.26 -3.31
N TRP A 319 -35.81 23.14 -2.34
CA TRP A 319 -35.25 22.84 -1.03
C TRP A 319 -36.24 23.19 0.07
N TYR A 320 -36.27 22.38 1.12
CA TYR A 320 -37.02 22.66 2.33
C TYR A 320 -36.08 22.76 3.53
N ARG A 321 -36.30 23.77 4.38
CA ARG A 321 -35.64 23.86 5.69
C ARG A 321 -36.45 23.08 6.71
N LEU A 322 -35.81 22.07 7.28
CA LEU A 322 -36.29 21.31 8.42
C LEU A 322 -35.98 22.09 9.69
N GLN A 323 -36.94 22.14 10.60
CA GLN A 323 -36.75 22.76 11.91
C GLN A 323 -35.58 22.08 12.64
N ASP A 324 -34.58 22.87 13.03
CA ASP A 324 -33.38 22.44 13.76
C ASP A 324 -32.50 21.37 13.07
N GLN A 325 -32.81 20.99 11.83
CA GLN A 325 -32.11 19.93 11.09
C GLN A 325 -31.56 20.38 9.73
N GLY A 326 -31.65 21.66 9.38
CA GLY A 326 -31.04 22.21 8.14
C GLY A 326 -31.89 22.00 6.89
N TYR A 327 -31.29 22.07 5.71
CA TYR A 327 -31.97 21.96 4.42
C TYR A 327 -31.91 20.55 3.85
N LEU A 328 -33.01 20.11 3.24
CA LEU A 328 -33.11 18.85 2.51
C LEU A 328 -33.72 19.11 1.11
N PRO A 329 -33.20 18.49 0.03
CA PRO A 329 -33.85 18.53 -1.27
C PRO A 329 -35.27 17.97 -1.18
N GLY A 330 -36.25 18.69 -1.74
CA GLY A 330 -37.66 18.29 -1.66
C GLY A 330 -37.98 16.95 -2.32
N ARG A 331 -37.13 16.46 -3.24
CA ARG A 331 -37.23 15.11 -3.82
C ARG A 331 -37.09 13.97 -2.79
N TYR A 332 -36.54 14.25 -1.60
CA TYR A 332 -36.46 13.30 -0.49
C TYR A 332 -37.58 13.50 0.53
N LEU A 333 -38.64 14.24 0.18
CA LEU A 333 -39.80 14.47 1.03
C LEU A 333 -41.07 14.01 0.32
N THR A 334 -41.94 13.37 1.08
CA THR A 334 -43.27 12.94 0.65
C THR A 334 -44.33 13.45 1.63
N LYS A 335 -45.61 13.28 1.29
CA LYS A 335 -46.75 13.82 2.05
C LYS A 335 -46.69 15.35 2.23
N LEU A 336 -46.25 16.05 1.20
CA LEU A 336 -46.23 17.51 1.15
C LEU A 336 -47.59 18.04 0.66
N ASP A 337 -47.92 19.26 1.08
CA ASP A 337 -49.04 20.05 0.57
C ASP A 337 -48.55 21.43 0.07
N PRO A 338 -48.64 21.72 -1.24
CA PRO A 338 -49.00 20.79 -2.30
C PRO A 338 -47.93 19.69 -2.47
N PRO A 339 -48.29 18.52 -3.06
CA PRO A 339 -47.33 17.44 -3.30
C PRO A 339 -46.15 17.92 -4.16
N PHE A 340 -44.99 17.30 -3.95
CA PHE A 340 -43.81 17.55 -4.76
C PHE A 340 -44.09 17.17 -6.22
N ALA A 341 -43.91 18.13 -7.14
CA ALA A 341 -44.13 17.93 -8.58
C ALA A 341 -42.90 17.32 -9.25
#